data_AF-A0A6J7I5T6-F1
#
_entry.id   AF-A0A6J7I5T6-F1
#
_cell.length_a   1.000
_cell.length_b   1.000
_cell.length_c   1.000
_cell.angle_alpha   90.00
_cell.angle_beta   90.00
_cell.angle_gamma   90.00
#
_symmetry.space_group_name_H-M   'P 1'
#
loop_
_entity.id
_entity.type
_entity.pdbx_description
1 polymer ?
#
loop_
_entity_poly.entity_id
_entity_poly.type
_entity_poly.pdbx_seq_one_letter_code
_entity_poly.pdbx_strand_id
1 'polypeptide(L)' 'MLRNSPLALRLLKASLNAADDGLAGVQQLAGDATLLFYMTEEGQEGRDAYKEKRAPDFGQFPKRP' A
#
# COMPACT_ATOMS: atom_id res chain seq x y z
N MET A 1 20.30 5.74 19.19
CA MET A 1 19.78 5.58 17.81
C MET A 1 18.58 4.65 17.83
N LEU A 2 17.50 4.99 17.11
CA LEU A 2 16.37 4.07 16.88
C LEU A 2 16.78 3.05 15.81
N ARG A 3 16.46 1.76 16.03
CA ARG A 3 17.01 0.62 15.24
C ARG A 3 16.03 -0.03 14.26
N ASN A 4 14.72 0.20 14.43
CA ASN A 4 13.68 -0.56 13.73
C ASN A 4 13.15 0.22 12.52
N SER A 5 12.61 -0.51 11.52
CA SER A 5 11.98 0.09 10.34
C SER A 5 10.79 0.98 10.73
N PRO A 6 10.79 2.29 10.43
CA PRO A 6 9.68 3.18 10.75
C PRO A 6 8.37 2.76 10.07
N LEU A 7 8.45 2.20 8.86
CA LEU A 7 7.28 1.76 8.11
C LEU A 7 6.67 0.49 8.71
N ALA A 8 7.50 -0.45 9.16
CA ALA A 8 7.03 -1.65 9.86
C ALA A 8 6.34 -1.29 11.17
N LEU A 9 6.91 -0.35 11.94
CA LEU A 9 6.33 0.11 13.19
C LEU A 9 4.97 0.81 12.97
N ARG A 10 4.85 1.62 11.92
CA ARG A 10 3.59 2.27 11.55
C ARG A 10 2.49 1.24 11.22
N LEU A 11 2.79 0.27 10.35
CA LEU A 11 1.83 -0.77 9.97
C LEU A 11 1.37 -1.58 11.18
N LEU A 12 2.31 -2.01 12.03
CA LEU A 12 1.98 -2.77 13.23
C LEU A 12 1.04 -1.99 14.16
N LYS A 13 1.29 -0.69 14.35
CA LYS A 13 0.40 0.17 15.13
C LYS A 13 -1.00 0.24 14.52
N ALA A 14 -1.11 0.46 13.20
CA ALA A 14 -2.39 0.51 12.52
C ALA A 14 -3.15 -0.83 12.57
N SER A 15 -2.44 -1.96 12.46
CA SER A 15 -3.02 -3.30 12.61
C SER A 15 -3.57 -3.56 14.00
N LEU A 16 -2.88 -3.10 15.05
CA LEU A 16 -3.36 -3.21 16.42
C LEU A 16 -4.61 -2.35 16.63
N ASN A 17 -4.61 -1.09 16.15
CA ASN A 17 -5.79 -0.23 16.22
C ASN A 17 -7.00 -0.81 15.46
N ALA A 18 -6.76 -1.47 14.33
CA ALA A 18 -7.81 -2.08 13.52
C ALA A 18 -8.59 -3.20 14.22
N ALA A 19 -8.04 -3.80 15.28
CA ALA A 19 -8.73 -4.81 16.06
C ALA A 19 -9.88 -4.21 16.91
N ASP A 20 -9.72 -2.98 17.38
CA ASP A 20 -10.62 -2.35 18.35
C ASP A 20 -11.45 -1.20 17.75
N ASP A 21 -10.85 -0.41 16.84
CA ASP A 21 -11.45 0.84 16.32
C ASP A 21 -12.41 0.61 15.13
N GLY A 22 -12.73 -0.65 14.83
CA GLY A 22 -13.62 -1.04 13.74
C GLY A 22 -13.21 -0.41 12.40
N LEU A 23 -14.16 0.26 11.72
CA LEU A 23 -13.91 0.88 10.41
C LEU A 23 -12.84 1.98 10.45
N ALA A 24 -12.69 2.70 11.57
CA ALA A 24 -11.68 3.75 11.67
C ALA A 24 -10.26 3.16 11.70
N GLY A 25 -10.07 2.05 12.42
CA GLY A 25 -8.79 1.34 12.43
C GLY A 25 -8.50 0.64 11.08
N VAL A 26 -9.52 0.05 10.44
CA VAL A 26 -9.40 -0.50 9.07
C VAL A 26 -9.00 0.60 8.08
N GLN A 27 -9.54 1.81 8.20
CA GLN A 27 -9.17 2.94 7.34
C GLN A 27 -7.69 3.30 7.47
N GLN A 28 -7.15 3.35 8.68
CA GLN A 28 -5.73 3.62 8.91
C GLN A 28 -4.85 2.54 8.26
N LEU A 29 -5.18 1.27 8.51
CA LEU A 29 -4.43 0.14 7.96
C LEU A 29 -4.50 0.09 6.42
N ALA A 30 -5.68 0.30 5.84
CA ALA A 30 -5.87 0.35 4.39
C ALA A 30 -5.12 1.53 3.75
N GLY A 31 -5.07 2.69 4.42
CA GLY A 31 -4.29 3.84 3.98
C GLY A 31 -2.79 3.52 3.90
N ASP A 32 -2.26 2.84 4.92
CA ASP A 32 -0.86 2.41 4.94
C ASP A 32 -0.55 1.33 3.88
N ALA A 33 -1.48 0.41 3.64
CA ALA A 33 -1.38 -0.56 2.55
C ALA A 33 -1.40 0.12 1.16
N THR A 34 -2.24 1.15 0.99
CA THR A 34 -2.28 1.95 -0.25
C THR A 34 -0.97 2.70 -0.47
N LEU A 35 -0.38 3.27 0.59
CA LEU A 35 0.94 3.90 0.52
C LEU A 35 2.02 2.93 0.05
N LEU A 36 2.04 1.70 0.59
CA LEU A 36 2.96 0.66 0.16
C LEU A 36 2.75 0.29 -1.32
N PHE A 37 1.50 0.15 -1.75
CA PHE A 37 1.19 -0.17 -3.14
C PHE A 37 1.65 0.94 -4.10
N TYR A 38 1.51 2.22 -3.73
CA TYR A 38 2.00 3.34 -4.54
C TYR A 38 3.53 3.37 -4.70
N MET A 39 4.28 2.64 -3.86
CA MET A 39 5.72 2.49 -3.99
C MET A 39 6.14 1.34 -4.90
N THR A 40 5.22 0.45 -5.31
CA THR A 40 5.54 -0.67 -6.22
C THR A 40 5.53 -0.24 -7.68
N GLU A 41 6.19 -1.02 -8.53
CA GLU A 41 6.14 -0.82 -9.99
C GLU A 41 4.72 -1.04 -10.54
N GLU A 42 3.97 -1.98 -9.98
CA GLU A 42 2.57 -2.23 -10.35
C GLU A 42 1.67 -1.03 -10.07
N GLY A 43 1.83 -0.38 -8.90
CA GLY A 43 1.11 0.85 -8.59
C GLY A 43 1.52 2.03 -9.48
N GLN A 44 2.79 2.10 -9.86
CA GLN A 44 3.31 3.15 -10.75
C GLN A 44 2.82 2.98 -12.19
N GLU A 45 2.69 1.75 -12.69
CA GLU A 45 2.18 1.47 -14.04
C GLU A 45 0.79 2.08 -14.27
N GLY A 46 -0.13 1.92 -13.32
CA GLY A 46 -1.46 2.54 -13.42
C GLY A 46 -1.41 4.07 -13.47
N ARG A 47 -0.55 4.69 -12.65
CA ARG A 47 -0.33 6.15 -12.63
C ARG A 47 0.26 6.64 -13.95
N ASP A 48 1.25 5.94 -14.47
CA ASP A 48 2.02 6.37 -15.63
C ASP A 48 1.23 6.13 -16.92
N ALA A 49 0.51 5.01 -17.04
CA ALA A 49 -0.45 4.77 -18.12
C ALA A 49 -1.53 5.86 -18.20
N TYR A 50 -2.06 6.31 -17.05
CA TYR A 50 -3.02 7.41 -16.99
C TYR A 50 -2.41 8.73 -17.51
N LYS A 51 -1.18 9.08 -17.09
CA LYS A 51 -0.47 10.28 -17.56
C LYS A 51 -0.21 10.24 -19.07
N GLU A 52 0.18 9.06 -19.56
CA GLU A 52 0.49 8.81 -20.97
C GLU A 52 -0.76 8.60 -21.84
N LYS A 53 -1.96 8.55 -21.23
CA LYS A 53 -3.25 8.31 -21.90
C LYS A 53 -3.29 7.00 -22.69
N ARG A 54 -2.60 5.98 -22.19
CA ARG A 54 -2.64 4.61 -22.72
C ARG A 54 -3.38 3.68 -21.76
N ALA A 55 -3.75 2.51 -22.26
CA ALA A 55 -4.20 1.43 -21.38
C ALA A 55 -3.01 0.96 -20.50
N PRO A 56 -3.23 0.71 -19.20
CA PRO A 56 -2.21 0.10 -18.35
C PRO A 56 -2.02 -1.38 -18.72
N ASP A 57 -0.78 -1.85 -18.68
CA ASP A 57 -0.43 -3.25 -18.85
C ASP A 57 0.01 -3.85 -17.52
N PHE A 58 -0.91 -4.55 -16.87
CA PHE A 58 -0.64 -5.29 -15.63
C PHE A 58 -0.24 -6.75 -15.89
N GLY A 59 -0.24 -7.21 -17.14
CA GLY A 59 0.12 -8.59 -17.49
C GLY A 59 1.59 -8.91 -17.22
N GLN A 60 2.44 -7.87 -17.17
CA GLN A 60 3.86 -7.97 -16.83
C GLN A 60 4.14 -8.28 -15.34
N PHE A 61 3.18 -8.09 -14.44
CA PHE A 61 3.38 -8.34 -13.01
C PHE A 61 2.90 -9.74 -12.60
N PRO A 62 3.71 -10.49 -11.82
CA PRO A 62 3.33 -11.83 -11.40
C PRO A 62 2.19 -11.80 -10.38
N LYS A 63 1.12 -12.55 -10.66
CA LYS A 63 0.03 -12.77 -9.70
C LYS A 63 0.50 -13.74 -8.62
N ARG A 64 0.65 -13.25 -7.40
CA ARG A 64 0.98 -14.10 -6.24
C ARG A 64 -0.23 -14.99 -5.91
N PRO A 65 0.00 -16.25 -5.49
CA PRO A 65 -1.07 -17.19 -5.15
C PRO A 65 -1.86 -16.75 -3.92
#